data_AF-A0AAD1K1H5-F1
#
_entry.id   AF-A0AAD1K1H5-F1
#
_cell.length_a   1.000
_cell.length_b   1.000
_cell.length_c   1.000
_cell.angle_alpha   90.00
_cell.angle_beta   90.00
_cell.angle_gamma   90.00
#
_symmetry.space_group_name_H-M   'P 1'
#
loop_
_entity.id
_entity.type
_entity.pdbx_description
1 polymer ?
#
loop_
_entity_poly.entity_id
_entity_poly.type
_entity_poly.pdbx_seq_one_letter_code
_entity_poly.pdbx_strand_id
1 'polypeptide(L)'
;MDFFIKFILPIITIIISVGNVCFTIFSLTRESKKYRSTLRRIYIEKIFNDYLINKIPLTRNKISYAENLGFLSLDELGEIISFLRKDILYFKYNSEKFYDELDRILVSFEDFLASKIGRKIEIQSDREDVQNKINEHIYKIYKRVDSHYSGK
;
A
#
# COMPACT_ATOMS: atom_id res chain seq x y z
N MET A 1 32.25 -41.37 40.69
CA MET A 1 32.47 -40.24 39.77
C MET A 1 32.46 -40.69 38.31
N ASP A 2 33.17 -41.76 37.96
CA ASP A 2 33.32 -42.22 36.57
C ASP A 2 32.02 -42.55 35.83
N PHE A 3 31.02 -43.13 36.51
CA PHE A 3 29.73 -43.44 35.90
C PHE A 3 28.97 -42.17 35.46
N PHE A 4 28.98 -41.13 36.29
CA PHE A 4 28.33 -39.86 35.99
C PHE A 4 28.98 -39.16 34.79
N ILE A 5 30.31 -39.16 34.76
CA ILE A 5 31.09 -38.53 33.69
C ILE A 5 30.94 -39.30 32.37
N LYS A 6 30.99 -40.63 32.40
CA LYS A 6 30.96 -41.47 31.19
C LYS A 6 29.58 -41.64 30.58
N PHE A 7 28.51 -41.62 31.38
CA PHE A 7 27.16 -41.93 30.88
C PHE A 7 26.17 -40.77 30.98
N ILE A 8 26.17 -39.98 32.06
CA ILE A 8 25.16 -38.93 32.25
C ILE A 8 25.54 -37.65 31.49
N LEU A 9 26.81 -37.26 31.52
CA LEU A 9 27.30 -36.05 30.84
C LEU A 9 27.00 -36.07 29.32
N PRO A 10 27.28 -37.15 28.57
CA PRO A 10 27.00 -37.20 27.14
C PRO A 10 25.50 -37.12 26.80
N ILE A 11 24.64 -37.72 27.63
CA ILE A 11 23.18 -37.69 27.43
C ILE A 11 22.67 -36.26 27.56
N ILE A 12 23.14 -35.51 28.57
CA ILE A 12 22.78 -34.10 28.76
C ILE A 12 23.27 -33.26 27.57
N THR A 13 24.49 -33.48 27.09
CA THR A 13 25.03 -32.79 25.92
C THR A 13 24.21 -33.05 24.66
N ILE A 14 23.76 -34.29 24.43
CA ILE A 14 22.90 -34.65 23.30
C ILE A 14 21.55 -33.92 23.38
N ILE A 15 20.91 -33.90 24.55
CA ILE A 15 19.63 -33.21 24.74
C ILE A 15 19.77 -31.70 24.48
N ILE A 16 20.82 -31.07 24.98
CA ILE A 16 21.10 -29.64 24.75
C ILE A 16 21.35 -29.38 23.26
N SER A 17 22.11 -30.25 22.59
CA SER A 17 22.43 -30.12 21.16
C SER A 17 21.17 -30.22 20.28
N VAL A 18 20.32 -31.22 20.52
CA VAL A 18 19.05 -31.39 19.81
C VAL A 18 18.10 -30.23 20.08
N GLY A 19 18.02 -29.75 21.33
CA GLY A 19 17.22 -28.59 21.70
C GLY A 19 17.66 -27.32 20.96
N ASN A 20 18.97 -27.09 20.84
CA ASN A 20 19.50 -25.95 20.09
C ASN A 20 19.18 -26.02 18.59
N VAL A 21 19.30 -27.19 17.96
CA VAL A 21 18.95 -27.36 16.55
C VAL A 21 17.48 -27.04 16.29
N CYS A 22 16.57 -27.55 17.13
CA CYS A 22 15.14 -27.24 17.04
C CYS A 22 14.86 -25.74 17.21
N PHE A 23 15.53 -25.09 18.18
CA PHE A 23 15.40 -23.66 18.41
C PHE A 23 15.90 -22.83 17.22
N THR A 24 17.04 -23.20 16.61
CA THR A 24 17.60 -22.53 15.43
C THR A 24 16.68 -22.66 14.21
N ILE A 25 16.08 -23.83 13.97
CA ILE A 25 15.12 -23.99 12.86
C ILE A 25 13.88 -23.11 13.08
N PHE A 26 13.39 -23.05 14.31
CA PHE A 26 12.26 -22.19 14.66
C PHE A 26 12.60 -20.69 14.55
N SER A 27 13.80 -20.27 14.95
CA SER A 27 14.23 -18.87 14.82
C SER A 27 14.41 -18.47 13.36
N LEU A 28 15.05 -19.31 12.52
CA LEU A 28 15.26 -19.04 11.10
C LEU A 28 13.94 -18.91 10.31
N THR A 29 12.96 -19.76 10.61
CA THR A 29 11.63 -19.66 9.98
C THR A 29 10.86 -18.41 10.42
N ARG A 30 11.08 -17.94 11.65
CA ARG A 30 10.48 -16.70 12.16
C ARG A 30 11.19 -15.45 11.65
N GLU A 31 12.51 -15.47 11.56
CA GLU A 31 13.33 -14.37 11.03
C GLU A 31 13.12 -14.16 9.53
N SER A 32 13.05 -15.22 8.74
CA SER A 32 12.74 -15.12 7.31
C SER A 32 11.35 -14.52 7.06
N LYS A 33 10.34 -14.90 7.87
CA LYS A 33 9.00 -14.29 7.83
C LYS A 33 9.05 -12.80 8.23
N LYS A 34 9.77 -12.45 9.29
CA LYS A 34 9.97 -11.05 9.71
C LYS A 34 10.67 -10.24 8.63
N TYR A 35 11.74 -10.75 8.04
CA TYR A 35 12.50 -10.08 6.98
C TYR A 35 11.64 -9.81 5.73
N ARG A 36 10.84 -10.78 5.30
CA ARG A 36 9.87 -10.59 4.20
C ARG A 36 8.80 -9.54 4.53
N SER A 37 8.34 -9.49 5.78
CA SER A 37 7.40 -8.47 6.25
C SER A 37 8.03 -7.07 6.27
N THR A 38 9.28 -6.96 6.75
CA THR A 38 10.05 -5.73 6.77
C THR A 38 10.29 -5.19 5.36
N LEU A 39 10.75 -6.03 4.42
CA LEU A 39 10.93 -5.63 3.03
C LEU A 39 9.62 -5.16 2.39
N ARG A 40 8.52 -5.90 2.62
CA ARG A 40 7.19 -5.51 2.15
C ARG A 40 6.82 -4.13 2.66
N ARG A 41 7.01 -3.87 3.95
CA ARG A 41 6.73 -2.56 4.57
C ARG A 41 7.58 -1.44 3.95
N ILE A 42 8.87 -1.67 3.71
CA ILE A 42 9.76 -0.69 3.07
C ILE A 42 9.29 -0.33 1.66
N TYR A 43 8.89 -1.32 0.85
CA TYR A 43 8.39 -1.05 -0.51
C TYR A 43 7.06 -0.31 -0.51
N ILE A 44 6.14 -0.67 0.40
CA ILE A 44 4.87 0.05 0.55
C ILE A 44 5.17 1.49 1.02
N GLU A 45 6.07 1.71 1.99
CA GLU A 45 6.42 3.06 2.47
C GLU A 45 7.05 3.89 1.35
N LYS A 46 7.97 3.29 0.58
CA LYS A 46 8.64 3.97 -0.52
C LYS A 46 7.68 4.37 -1.64
N ILE A 47 6.75 3.50 -2.01
CA ILE A 47 5.80 3.77 -3.09
C ILE A 47 4.76 4.77 -2.59
N PHE A 48 4.08 4.47 -1.48
CA PHE A 48 2.86 5.19 -1.12
C PHE A 48 3.10 6.49 -0.35
N ASN A 49 4.19 6.67 0.40
CA ASN A 49 4.38 7.91 1.18
C ASN A 49 4.38 9.15 0.28
N ASP A 50 5.09 9.08 -0.84
CA ASP A 50 5.18 10.22 -1.76
C ASP A 50 3.81 10.56 -2.39
N TYR A 51 3.05 9.54 -2.80
CA TYR A 51 1.72 9.76 -3.37
C TYR A 51 0.71 10.27 -2.35
N LEU A 52 0.62 9.65 -1.17
CA LEU A 52 -0.43 9.92 -0.19
C LEU A 52 -0.17 11.20 0.64
N ILE A 53 1.09 11.57 0.86
CA ILE A 53 1.43 12.73 1.70
C ILE A 53 1.63 13.97 0.82
N ASN A 54 2.22 13.81 -0.37
CA ASN A 54 2.62 14.94 -1.20
C ASN A 54 1.79 15.04 -2.47
N LYS A 55 1.98 14.11 -3.43
CA LYS A 55 1.48 14.30 -4.80
C LYS A 55 -0.04 14.46 -4.87
N ILE A 56 -0.80 13.54 -4.27
CA ILE A 56 -2.27 13.58 -4.32
C ILE A 56 -2.80 14.84 -3.59
N PRO A 57 -2.40 15.14 -2.33
CA PRO A 57 -2.86 16.35 -1.66
C PRO A 57 -2.51 17.65 -2.41
N LEU A 58 -1.27 17.78 -2.88
CA LEU A 58 -0.80 18.98 -3.57
C LEU A 58 -1.57 19.21 -4.87
N THR A 59 -1.70 18.18 -5.70
CA THR A 59 -2.42 18.31 -6.97
C THR A 59 -3.92 18.51 -6.75
N ARG A 60 -4.52 17.84 -5.76
CA ARG A 60 -5.93 18.07 -5.37
C ARG A 60 -6.18 19.52 -4.97
N ASN A 61 -5.28 20.16 -4.24
CA ASN A 61 -5.44 21.54 -3.80
C ASN A 61 -5.35 22.57 -4.95
N LYS A 62 -4.81 22.18 -6.10
CA LYS A 62 -4.80 23.02 -7.32
C LYS A 62 -6.09 22.95 -8.11
N ILE A 63 -7.00 22.02 -7.77
CA ILE A 63 -8.26 21.84 -8.50
C ILE A 63 -9.17 23.02 -8.16
N SER A 64 -9.49 23.79 -9.18
CA SER A 64 -10.38 24.95 -9.09
C SER A 64 -11.33 24.97 -10.27
N TYR A 65 -12.50 25.57 -10.10
CA TYR A 65 -13.47 25.73 -11.17
C TYR A 65 -13.35 27.13 -11.77
N ALA A 66 -13.21 27.20 -13.09
CA ALA A 66 -13.24 28.44 -13.86
C ALA A 66 -14.46 28.43 -14.79
N GLU A 67 -15.31 29.45 -14.72
CA GLU A 67 -16.58 29.49 -15.45
C GLU A 67 -16.46 29.21 -16.95
N ASN A 68 -15.37 29.70 -17.56
CA ASN A 68 -15.14 29.57 -19.00
C ASN A 68 -14.44 28.26 -19.43
N LEU A 69 -13.77 27.57 -18.50
CA LEU A 69 -12.88 26.44 -18.80
C LEU A 69 -13.28 25.13 -18.09
N GLY A 70 -14.21 25.19 -17.13
CA GLY A 70 -14.57 24.05 -16.29
C GLY A 70 -13.58 23.85 -15.13
N PHE A 71 -13.41 22.60 -14.68
CA PHE A 71 -12.43 22.26 -13.66
C PHE A 71 -11.00 22.24 -14.22
N LEU A 72 -10.12 23.01 -13.61
CA LEU A 72 -8.68 23.07 -13.90
C LEU A 72 -7.93 22.02 -13.06
N SER A 73 -6.79 21.55 -13.55
CA SER A 73 -5.87 20.63 -12.87
C SER A 73 -6.40 19.21 -12.62
N LEU A 74 -7.53 18.82 -13.22
CA LEU A 74 -8.03 17.43 -13.16
C LEU A 74 -7.14 16.47 -13.95
N ASP A 75 -6.56 16.95 -15.04
CA ASP A 75 -5.56 16.26 -15.85
C ASP A 75 -4.28 15.97 -15.05
N GLU A 76 -3.78 16.97 -14.32
CA GLU A 76 -2.61 16.79 -13.44
C GLU A 76 -2.91 15.71 -12.38
N LEU A 77 -4.10 15.74 -11.77
CA LEU A 77 -4.47 14.70 -10.80
C LEU A 77 -4.56 13.33 -11.47
N GLY A 78 -5.19 13.24 -12.65
CA GLY A 78 -5.28 12.02 -13.42
C GLY A 78 -3.90 11.42 -13.74
N GLU A 79 -2.93 12.26 -14.08
CA GLU A 79 -1.55 11.84 -14.34
C GLU A 79 -0.88 11.25 -13.08
N ILE A 80 -1.04 11.90 -11.92
CA ILE A 80 -0.55 11.37 -10.63
C ILE A 80 -1.18 10.02 -10.30
N ILE A 81 -2.49 9.85 -10.52
CA ILE A 81 -3.19 8.58 -10.31
C ILE A 81 -2.65 7.51 -11.27
N SER A 82 -2.36 7.86 -12.52
CA SER A 82 -1.79 6.95 -13.51
C SER A 82 -0.37 6.51 -13.16
N PHE A 83 0.47 7.42 -12.65
CA PHE A 83 1.79 7.05 -12.16
C PHE A 83 1.71 6.12 -10.95
N LEU A 84 0.81 6.39 -10.00
CA LEU A 84 0.58 5.49 -8.88
C LEU A 84 0.16 4.10 -9.36
N ARG A 85 -0.73 4.02 -10.35
CA ARG A 85 -1.18 2.75 -10.93
C ARG A 85 -0.03 1.94 -11.54
N LYS A 86 0.92 2.60 -12.20
CA LYS A 86 2.14 1.96 -12.73
C LYS A 86 3.03 1.46 -11.59
N ASP A 87 3.23 2.27 -10.55
CA ASP A 87 4.12 1.92 -9.44
C ASP A 87 3.59 0.76 -8.59
N ILE A 88 2.26 0.57 -8.51
CA ILE A 88 1.68 -0.56 -7.78
C ILE A 88 1.77 -1.90 -8.52
N LEU A 89 2.24 -1.95 -9.78
CA LEU A 89 2.39 -3.20 -10.54
C LEU A 89 3.26 -4.23 -9.83
N TYR A 90 4.21 -3.79 -9.00
CA TYR A 90 5.01 -4.67 -8.13
C TYR A 90 4.13 -5.57 -7.23
N PHE A 91 2.99 -5.05 -6.76
CA PHE A 91 2.08 -5.78 -5.88
C PHE A 91 1.27 -6.84 -6.61
N LYS A 92 1.18 -6.79 -7.94
CA LYS A 92 0.52 -7.84 -8.73
C LYS A 92 1.10 -9.22 -8.45
N TYR A 93 2.42 -9.30 -8.23
CA TYR A 93 3.12 -10.57 -8.00
C TYR A 93 3.21 -10.96 -6.52
N ASN A 94 3.12 -9.98 -5.59
CA ASN A 94 3.40 -10.19 -4.17
C ASN A 94 2.18 -10.08 -3.25
N SER A 95 1.12 -9.43 -3.72
CA SER A 95 -0.13 -9.15 -3.01
C SER A 95 -1.28 -8.97 -4.02
N GLU A 96 -1.58 -9.98 -4.84
CA GLU A 96 -2.57 -9.89 -5.95
C GLU A 96 -3.92 -9.29 -5.52
N LYS A 97 -4.53 -9.79 -4.45
CA LYS A 97 -5.80 -9.24 -3.91
C LYS A 97 -5.70 -7.74 -3.54
N PHE A 98 -4.56 -7.30 -3.02
CA PHE A 98 -4.34 -5.88 -2.74
C PHE A 98 -4.26 -5.08 -4.04
N TYR A 99 -3.46 -5.57 -4.98
CA TYR A 99 -3.29 -4.96 -6.30
C TYR A 99 -4.63 -4.84 -7.04
N ASP A 100 -5.41 -5.92 -7.18
CA ASP A 100 -6.66 -5.90 -7.96
C ASP A 100 -7.71 -4.96 -7.37
N GLU A 101 -7.81 -4.88 -6.05
CA GLU A 101 -8.74 -3.96 -5.40
C GLU A 101 -8.27 -2.50 -5.55
N LEU A 102 -6.98 -2.23 -5.40
CA LEU A 102 -6.44 -0.88 -5.54
C LEU A 102 -6.46 -0.41 -7.01
N ASP A 103 -6.06 -1.25 -7.96
CA ASP A 103 -6.10 -0.96 -9.40
C ASP A 103 -7.53 -0.60 -9.83
N ARG A 104 -8.54 -1.35 -9.39
CA ARG A 104 -9.96 -1.01 -9.66
C ARG A 104 -10.35 0.36 -9.12
N ILE A 105 -9.90 0.74 -7.92
CA ILE A 105 -10.17 2.06 -7.34
C ILE A 105 -9.50 3.15 -8.19
N LEU A 106 -8.24 2.94 -8.60
CA LEU A 106 -7.48 3.90 -9.40
C LEU A 106 -8.08 4.07 -10.80
N VAL A 107 -8.38 2.99 -11.51
CA VAL A 107 -9.03 3.01 -12.83
C VAL A 107 -10.36 3.75 -12.76
N SER A 108 -11.21 3.41 -11.79
CA SER A 108 -12.49 4.10 -11.63
C SER A 108 -12.32 5.59 -11.34
N PHE A 109 -11.21 6.00 -10.72
CA PHE A 109 -10.90 7.40 -10.48
C PHE A 109 -10.38 8.09 -11.75
N GLU A 110 -9.49 7.45 -12.51
CA GLU A 110 -9.01 7.92 -13.82
C GLU A 110 -10.21 8.17 -14.76
N ASP A 111 -11.11 7.19 -14.88
CA ASP A 111 -12.32 7.29 -15.71
C ASP A 111 -13.22 8.44 -15.25
N PHE A 112 -13.41 8.59 -13.94
CA PHE A 112 -14.18 9.68 -13.38
C PHE A 112 -13.56 11.04 -13.72
N LEU A 113 -12.26 11.22 -13.49
CA LEU A 113 -11.56 12.48 -13.79
C LEU A 113 -11.63 12.81 -15.27
N ALA A 114 -11.34 11.84 -16.14
CA ALA A 114 -11.43 11.99 -17.59
C ALA A 114 -12.83 12.43 -18.05
N SER A 115 -13.89 11.90 -17.42
CA SER A 115 -15.27 12.28 -17.74
C SER A 115 -15.64 13.73 -17.39
N LYS A 116 -14.83 14.42 -16.58
CA LYS A 116 -15.07 15.78 -16.10
C LYS A 116 -14.14 16.82 -16.73
N ILE A 117 -13.03 16.40 -17.35
CA ILE A 117 -12.11 17.31 -18.04
C ILE A 117 -12.85 18.09 -19.14
N GLY A 118 -12.69 19.41 -19.14
CA GLY A 118 -13.31 20.31 -20.12
C GLY A 118 -14.82 20.47 -20.00
N ARG A 119 -15.47 19.77 -19.05
CA ARG A 119 -16.92 19.87 -18.85
C ARG A 119 -17.26 21.12 -18.05
N LYS A 120 -18.09 21.98 -18.64
CA LYS A 120 -18.70 23.13 -17.97
C LYS A 120 -19.88 22.67 -17.14
N ILE A 121 -19.97 23.17 -15.91
CA ILE A 121 -21.01 22.82 -14.95
C ILE A 121 -21.59 24.13 -14.42
N GLU A 122 -22.81 24.46 -14.83
CA GLU A 122 -23.45 25.73 -14.49
C GLU A 122 -23.95 25.72 -13.05
N ILE A 123 -24.48 24.59 -12.60
CA ILE A 123 -25.10 24.43 -11.29
C ILE A 123 -24.02 24.22 -10.21
N GLN A 124 -24.04 25.05 -9.16
CA GLN A 124 -23.06 24.99 -8.08
C GLN A 124 -23.10 23.64 -7.32
N SER A 125 -24.29 23.06 -7.08
CA SER A 125 -24.42 21.75 -6.43
C SER A 125 -23.68 20.64 -7.20
N ASP A 126 -23.76 20.66 -8.53
CA ASP A 126 -23.11 19.65 -9.37
C ASP A 126 -21.57 19.79 -9.32
N ARG A 127 -21.06 21.00 -9.08
CA ARG A 127 -19.62 21.24 -8.87
C ARG A 127 -19.17 20.67 -7.52
N GLU A 128 -19.98 20.86 -6.49
CA GLU A 128 -19.73 20.29 -5.16
C GLU A 128 -19.77 18.76 -5.21
N ASP A 129 -20.70 18.18 -5.98
CA ASP A 129 -20.75 16.73 -6.19
C ASP A 129 -19.48 16.19 -6.85
N VAL A 130 -18.91 16.91 -7.82
CA VAL A 130 -17.61 16.53 -8.42
C VAL A 130 -16.51 16.55 -7.36
N GLN A 131 -16.42 17.61 -6.55
CA GLN A 131 -15.42 17.73 -5.48
C GLN A 131 -15.59 16.63 -4.42
N ASN A 132 -16.83 16.33 -4.03
CA ASN A 132 -17.16 15.26 -3.10
C ASN A 132 -16.75 13.89 -3.65
N LYS A 133 -16.98 13.65 -4.95
CA LYS A 133 -16.58 12.40 -5.60
C LYS A 133 -15.05 12.26 -5.67
N ILE A 134 -14.33 13.33 -5.96
CA ILE A 134 -12.85 13.36 -5.89
C ILE A 134 -12.39 12.95 -4.48
N ASN A 135 -12.96 13.56 -3.44
CA ASN A 135 -12.62 13.24 -2.06
C ASN A 135 -12.96 11.77 -1.70
N GLU A 136 -14.09 11.24 -2.20
CA GLU A 136 -14.49 9.85 -2.00
C GLU A 136 -13.47 8.87 -2.62
N HIS A 137 -13.01 9.15 -3.84
CA HIS A 137 -11.99 8.32 -4.49
C HIS A 137 -10.65 8.38 -3.75
N ILE A 138 -10.19 9.57 -3.36
CA ILE A 138 -8.97 9.74 -2.56
C ILE A 138 -9.08 8.97 -1.25
N TYR A 139 -10.21 9.09 -0.55
CA TYR A 139 -10.45 8.34 0.68
C TYR A 139 -10.38 6.82 0.46
N LYS A 140 -10.96 6.29 -0.62
CA LYS A 140 -10.89 4.85 -0.94
C LYS A 140 -9.44 4.39 -1.15
N ILE A 141 -8.61 5.20 -1.81
CA ILE A 141 -7.18 4.91 -1.97
C ILE A 141 -6.51 4.83 -0.59
N TYR A 142 -6.71 5.85 0.25
CA TYR A 142 -6.07 5.94 1.56
C TYR A 142 -6.48 4.77 2.44
N LYS A 143 -7.78 4.49 2.50
CA LYS A 143 -8.34 3.36 3.25
C LYS A 143 -7.79 2.03 2.76
N ARG A 144 -7.66 1.83 1.44
CA ARG A 144 -7.17 0.57 0.89
C ARG A 144 -5.70 0.35 1.24
N VAL A 145 -4.88 1.38 1.11
CA VAL A 145 -3.46 1.33 1.46
C VAL A 145 -3.30 1.09 2.96
N ASP A 146 -4.01 1.84 3.81
CA ASP A 146 -3.95 1.71 5.27
C ASP A 146 -4.42 0.33 5.77
N SER A 147 -5.47 -0.24 5.17
CA SER A 147 -5.93 -1.60 5.50
C SER A 147 -4.85 -2.63 5.20
N HIS A 148 -4.18 -2.49 4.04
CA HIS A 148 -3.08 -3.39 3.67
C HIS A 148 -1.88 -3.25 4.62
N TYR A 149 -1.54 -2.03 5.05
CA TYR A 149 -0.51 -1.77 6.04
C TYR A 149 -0.83 -2.37 7.41
N SER A 150 -2.07 -2.24 7.85
CA SER A 150 -2.54 -2.70 9.14
C SER A 150 -2.72 -4.22 9.21
N GLY A 151 -2.57 -4.93 8.08
CA GLY A 151 -2.79 -6.37 7.96
C GLY A 151 -4.26 -6.78 8.10
N LYS A 152 -5.19 -5.86 7.80
CA LYS A 152 -6.64 -6.06 7.88
C LYS A 152 -7.26 -6.28 6.49
#